data_AF-A0A7V6AM63-F1
#
_entry.id   AF-A0A7V6AM63-F1
#
_cell.length_a   1.000
_cell.length_b   1.000
_cell.length_c   1.000
_cell.angle_alpha   90.00
_cell.angle_beta   90.00
_cell.angle_gamma   90.00
#
_symmetry.space_group_name_H-M   'P 1'
#
loop_
_entity.id
_entity.type
_entity.pdbx_description
1 polymer ?
#
loop_
_entity_poly.entity_id
_entity_poly.type
_entity_poly.pdbx_seq_one_letter_code
_entity_poly.pdbx_strand_id
1 'polypeptide(L)'
;ATPAEYELAKCGGVVVEQVVRPTGLLDPVIEVRPTTNQIDHLIHEIQLRVKKKERVLVTTLTKRMAEELSAYLVRMGIRCRYIHSDVETLDRVKIMDDLRKGVFDVLVGVNLLREGLDLPEVSLVAILDADKEGFLRSERSLTQTAGRAARNLNGKVIMYADVITESMRKAIEETNRRREKQLKYNEEHGITPAQIVKNISSLLSHKEVDLPENIYVEREEITVAADPLAPYMSIRDIDRMIEKIRKAMEEAARVLDFSEAARLRDEMYGWMKLKEEKQKKKR
;
A
#
# COMPACT_ATOMS: atom_id res chain seq x y z
N ALA A 1 11.10 -9.68 9.08
CA ALA A 1 10.57 -9.01 10.29
C ALA A 1 9.96 -10.00 11.29
N THR A 2 9.14 -10.95 10.82
CA THR A 2 8.48 -11.97 11.63
C THR A 2 8.52 -13.33 10.90
N PRO A 3 9.63 -14.09 10.96
CA PRO A 3 9.72 -15.39 10.30
C PRO A 3 8.63 -16.34 10.82
N ALA A 4 8.08 -17.19 9.94
CA ALA A 4 7.14 -18.22 10.38
C ALA A 4 7.86 -19.48 10.87
N GLU A 5 7.09 -20.41 11.44
CA GLU A 5 7.62 -21.64 12.04
C GLU A 5 8.41 -22.49 11.06
N TYR A 6 7.98 -22.53 9.81
CA TYR A 6 8.67 -23.29 8.76
C TYR A 6 10.09 -22.76 8.55
N GLU A 7 10.28 -21.45 8.44
CA GLU A 7 11.57 -20.80 8.25
C GLU A 7 12.48 -21.02 9.46
N LEU A 8 11.94 -20.90 10.67
CA LEU A 8 12.68 -21.16 11.91
C LEU A 8 13.11 -22.63 12.04
N ALA A 9 12.25 -23.57 11.64
CA ALA A 9 12.58 -25.00 11.67
C ALA A 9 13.66 -25.36 10.62
N LYS A 10 13.63 -24.71 9.45
CA LYS A 10 14.57 -24.96 8.35
C LYS A 10 15.93 -24.29 8.53
N CYS A 11 16.03 -23.22 9.33
CA CYS A 11 17.28 -22.47 9.48
C CYS A 11 18.32 -23.16 10.39
N GLY A 12 18.00 -24.31 10.99
CA GLY A 12 18.95 -25.10 11.79
C GLY A 12 19.49 -24.36 13.02
N GLY A 13 18.75 -23.37 13.52
CA GLY A 13 19.14 -22.53 14.66
C GLY A 13 19.95 -21.28 14.31
N VAL A 14 20.34 -21.09 13.05
CA VAL A 14 21.07 -19.87 12.64
C VAL A 14 20.09 -18.81 12.15
N VAL A 15 19.97 -17.72 12.91
CA VAL A 15 19.13 -16.57 12.55
C VAL A 15 20.00 -15.32 12.52
N VAL A 16 20.06 -14.66 11.36
CA VAL A 16 20.71 -13.36 11.22
C VAL A 16 19.66 -12.27 11.39
N GLU A 17 19.86 -11.40 12.39
CA GLU A 17 18.95 -10.30 12.67
C GLU A 17 19.51 -8.94 12.21
N GLN A 18 18.68 -8.17 11.52
CA GLN A 18 18.94 -6.79 11.16
C GLN A 18 17.83 -5.91 11.73
N VAL A 19 18.14 -5.24 12.86
CA VAL A 19 17.17 -4.39 13.59
C VAL A 19 17.48 -2.91 13.52
N VAL A 20 18.75 -2.55 13.29
CA VAL A 20 19.20 -1.16 13.20
C VAL A 20 18.79 -0.60 11.84
N ARG A 21 18.19 0.59 11.85
CA ARG A 21 17.81 1.31 10.64
C ARG A 21 18.91 2.30 10.26
N PRO A 22 19.23 2.50 8.97
CA PRO A 22 20.22 3.49 8.54
C PRO A 22 19.94 4.92 9.05
N THR A 23 18.67 5.25 9.29
CA THR A 23 18.25 6.57 9.76
C THR A 23 18.19 6.71 11.28
N GLY A 24 18.55 5.67 12.03
CA GLY A 24 18.45 5.65 13.49
C GLY A 24 17.01 5.60 14.01
N LEU A 25 15.99 5.47 13.15
CA LEU A 25 14.61 5.37 13.60
C LEU A 25 14.40 4.15 14.52
N LEU A 26 13.61 4.37 15.57
CA LEU A 26 13.36 3.39 16.62
C LEU A 26 12.05 2.65 16.38
N ASP A 27 11.96 1.42 16.87
CA ASP A 27 10.70 0.71 17.04
C ASP A 27 9.78 1.52 17.98
N PRO A 28 8.47 1.59 17.71
CA PRO A 28 7.57 2.50 18.39
C PRO A 28 7.34 2.10 19.85
N VAL A 29 6.96 3.08 20.67
CA VAL A 29 6.51 2.79 22.04
C VAL A 29 5.14 2.13 21.98
N ILE A 30 4.95 1.01 22.68
CA ILE A 30 3.66 0.33 22.83
C ILE A 30 3.07 0.66 24.20
N GLU A 31 1.81 1.10 24.21
CA GLU A 31 1.03 1.35 25.40
C GLU A 31 -0.22 0.47 25.40
N VAL A 32 -0.53 -0.15 26.54
CA VAL A 32 -1.77 -0.94 26.72
C VAL A 32 -2.77 -0.11 27.51
N ARG A 33 -4.01 -0.02 27.01
CA ARG A 33 -5.11 0.71 27.65
C ARG A 33 -6.34 -0.20 27.79
N PRO A 34 -7.13 -0.06 28.86
CA PRO A 34 -8.37 -0.82 29.02
C PRO A 34 -9.39 -0.47 27.92
N THR A 35 -10.33 -1.38 27.67
CA THR A 35 -11.39 -1.17 26.65
C THR A 35 -12.44 -0.15 27.10
N THR A 36 -12.52 0.11 28.41
CA THR A 36 -13.43 1.11 28.98
C THR A 36 -13.09 2.50 28.43
N ASN A 37 -14.07 3.19 27.85
CA ASN A 37 -13.93 4.50 27.19
C ASN A 37 -12.86 4.52 26.08
N GLN A 38 -12.55 3.38 25.45
CA GLN A 38 -11.50 3.29 24.42
C GLN A 38 -11.74 4.22 23.23
N ILE A 39 -13.00 4.43 22.83
CA ILE A 39 -13.33 5.26 21.68
C ILE A 39 -13.09 6.75 21.97
N ASP A 40 -13.44 7.22 23.16
CA ASP A 40 -13.21 8.61 23.58
C ASP A 40 -11.70 8.89 23.69
N HIS A 41 -10.96 7.95 24.29
CA HIS A 41 -9.50 8.03 24.35
C HIS A 41 -8.86 8.03 22.95
N LEU A 42 -9.35 7.17 22.04
CA LEU A 42 -8.89 7.12 20.66
C LEU A 42 -9.15 8.44 19.93
N ILE A 43 -10.33 9.04 20.10
CA ILE A 43 -10.66 10.35 19.51
C ILE A 43 -9.70 11.42 20.01
N HIS A 44 -9.43 11.44 21.31
CA HIS A 44 -8.47 12.39 21.89
C HIS A 44 -7.08 12.24 21.26
N GLU A 45 -6.55 11.02 21.20
CA GLU A 45 -5.24 10.74 20.58
C GLU A 45 -5.22 11.10 19.09
N ILE A 46 -6.30 10.79 18.35
CA ILE A 46 -6.45 11.21 16.94
C ILE A 46 -6.36 12.73 16.82
N GLN A 47 -7.11 13.49 17.62
CA GLN A 47 -7.09 14.95 17.57
C GLN A 47 -5.70 15.53 17.87
N LEU A 48 -4.94 14.92 18.79
CA LEU A 48 -3.55 15.31 19.03
C LEU A 48 -2.66 15.10 17.81
N ARG A 49 -2.86 14.02 17.04
CA ARG A 49 -2.10 13.74 15.81
C ARG A 49 -2.50 14.64 14.64
N VAL A 50 -3.80 14.91 14.49
CA VAL A 50 -4.33 15.84 13.49
C VAL A 50 -3.72 17.24 13.68
N LYS A 51 -3.62 17.73 14.92
CA LYS A 51 -2.98 19.03 15.24
C LYS A 51 -1.51 19.08 14.81
N LYS A 52 -0.81 17.94 14.84
CA LYS A 52 0.59 17.80 14.38
C LYS A 52 0.73 17.50 12.89
N LYS A 53 -0.39 17.47 12.14
CA LYS A 53 -0.44 17.04 10.73
C LYS A 53 0.10 15.62 10.50
N GLU A 54 -0.02 14.75 11.49
CA GLU A 54 0.36 13.33 11.39
C GLU A 54 -0.86 12.47 11.05
N ARG A 55 -0.65 11.18 10.76
CA ARG A 55 -1.71 10.22 10.37
C ARG A 55 -1.88 9.12 11.40
N VAL A 56 -3.09 8.56 11.42
CA VAL A 56 -3.48 7.49 12.34
C VAL A 56 -3.97 6.28 11.57
N LEU A 57 -3.48 5.11 11.95
CA LEU A 57 -4.04 3.83 11.52
C LEU A 57 -4.81 3.21 12.69
N VAL A 58 -6.00 2.70 12.42
CA VAL A 58 -6.81 1.97 13.40
C VAL A 58 -7.13 0.60 12.86
N THR A 59 -6.79 -0.45 13.61
CA THR A 59 -7.15 -1.83 13.28
C THR A 59 -8.29 -2.33 14.14
N THR A 60 -9.34 -2.85 13.51
CA THR A 60 -10.48 -3.53 14.15
C THR A 60 -10.45 -5.03 13.85
N LEU A 61 -11.34 -5.81 14.45
CA LEU A 61 -11.48 -7.25 14.14
C LEU A 61 -12.44 -7.53 12.99
N THR A 62 -13.49 -6.73 12.85
CA THR A 62 -14.58 -6.99 11.89
C THR A 62 -14.80 -5.81 10.94
N LYS A 63 -15.28 -6.12 9.73
CA LYS A 63 -15.63 -5.10 8.71
C LYS A 63 -16.70 -4.15 9.25
N ARG A 64 -17.71 -4.71 9.90
CA ARG A 64 -18.79 -3.96 10.55
C ARG A 64 -18.27 -2.95 11.57
N MET A 65 -17.35 -3.36 12.47
CA MET A 65 -16.76 -2.43 13.43
C MET A 65 -15.92 -1.34 12.75
N ALA A 66 -15.22 -1.66 11.66
CA ALA A 66 -14.47 -0.66 10.90
C ALA A 66 -15.41 0.39 10.27
N GLU A 67 -16.51 -0.07 9.69
CA GLU A 67 -17.54 0.79 9.08
C GLU A 67 -18.23 1.66 10.13
N GLU A 68 -18.69 1.06 11.24
CA GLU A 68 -19.37 1.77 12.33
C GLU A 68 -18.44 2.81 12.98
N LEU A 69 -17.17 2.44 13.23
CA LEU A 69 -16.17 3.35 13.79
C LEU A 69 -15.86 4.49 12.82
N SER A 70 -15.65 4.19 11.54
CA SER A 70 -15.39 5.24 10.54
C SER A 70 -16.57 6.20 10.44
N ALA A 71 -17.81 5.68 10.42
CA ALA A 71 -19.01 6.51 10.39
C ALA A 71 -19.13 7.38 11.65
N TYR A 72 -18.78 6.84 12.83
CA TYR A 72 -18.77 7.59 14.08
C TYR A 72 -17.73 8.72 14.07
N LEU A 73 -16.49 8.43 13.65
CA LEU A 73 -15.42 9.43 13.54
C LEU A 73 -15.80 10.56 12.58
N VAL A 74 -16.42 10.24 11.43
CA VAL A 74 -16.91 11.24 10.48
C VAL A 74 -18.00 12.13 11.11
N ARG A 75 -18.95 11.56 11.87
CA ARG A 75 -19.97 12.36 12.61
C ARG A 75 -19.35 13.29 13.64
N MET A 76 -18.21 12.93 14.21
CA MET A 76 -17.43 13.75 15.14
C MET A 76 -16.51 14.77 14.43
N GLY A 77 -16.63 14.92 13.11
CA GLY A 77 -15.85 15.88 12.32
C GLY A 77 -14.42 15.43 12.00
N ILE A 78 -14.08 14.16 12.22
CA ILE A 78 -12.76 13.61 11.89
C ILE A 78 -12.75 13.11 10.45
N ARG A 79 -11.77 13.56 9.65
CA ARG A 79 -11.58 13.09 8.27
C ARG A 79 -11.04 11.66 8.29
N CYS A 80 -11.93 10.70 8.10
CA CYS A 80 -11.66 9.27 8.20
C CYS A 80 -12.11 8.53 6.94
N ARG A 81 -11.37 7.49 6.55
CA ARG A 81 -11.84 6.49 5.58
C ARG A 81 -11.66 5.08 6.13
N TYR A 82 -12.47 4.15 5.64
CA TYR A 82 -12.36 2.74 5.96
C TYR A 82 -11.77 1.94 4.79
N ILE A 83 -11.08 0.84 5.08
CA ILE A 83 -10.58 -0.11 4.09
C ILE A 83 -10.76 -1.56 4.55
N HIS A 84 -11.18 -2.44 3.64
CA HIS A 84 -11.32 -3.88 3.88
C HIS A 84 -10.61 -4.71 2.80
N SER A 85 -10.72 -6.04 2.93
CA SER A 85 -10.06 -7.03 2.09
C SER A 85 -10.53 -7.05 0.64
N ASP A 86 -11.75 -6.60 0.38
CA ASP A 86 -12.42 -6.74 -0.93
C ASP A 86 -12.33 -5.46 -1.76
N VAL A 87 -11.65 -4.43 -1.24
CA VAL A 87 -11.30 -3.23 -1.99
C VAL A 87 -10.30 -3.62 -3.09
N GLU A 88 -10.58 -3.20 -4.32
CA GLU A 88 -9.71 -3.44 -5.47
C GLU A 88 -8.31 -2.85 -5.24
N THR A 89 -7.29 -3.46 -5.84
CA THR A 89 -5.89 -3.06 -5.63
C THR A 89 -5.63 -1.60 -6.00
N LEU A 90 -6.27 -1.10 -7.08
CA LEU A 90 -6.12 0.29 -7.52
C LEU A 90 -6.74 1.29 -6.52
N ASP A 91 -7.93 0.98 -6.02
CA ASP A 91 -8.60 1.80 -5.02
C ASP A 91 -7.82 1.83 -3.71
N ARG A 92 -7.24 0.69 -3.31
CA ARG A 92 -6.35 0.63 -2.14
C ARG A 92 -5.16 1.57 -2.31
N VAL A 93 -4.49 1.57 -3.46
CA VAL A 93 -3.38 2.50 -3.73
C VAL A 93 -3.84 3.95 -3.62
N LYS A 94 -4.99 4.29 -4.21
CA LYS A 94 -5.56 5.64 -4.14
C LYS A 94 -5.88 6.08 -2.71
N ILE A 95 -6.50 5.21 -1.91
CA ILE A 95 -6.80 5.49 -0.49
C ILE A 95 -5.50 5.74 0.28
N MET A 96 -4.44 4.99 -0.01
CA MET A 96 -3.15 5.21 0.64
C MET A 96 -2.48 6.52 0.22
N ASP A 97 -2.55 6.86 -1.07
CA ASP A 97 -2.04 8.12 -1.60
C ASP A 97 -2.78 9.33 -0.99
N ASP A 98 -4.11 9.25 -0.89
CA ASP A 98 -4.98 10.24 -0.25
C ASP A 98 -4.62 10.44 1.25
N LEU A 99 -4.31 9.35 1.97
CA LEU A 99 -3.86 9.43 3.37
C LEU A 99 -2.52 10.19 3.47
N ARG A 100 -1.55 9.86 2.61
CA ARG A 100 -0.23 10.53 2.59
C ARG A 100 -0.39 12.02 2.28
N LYS A 101 -1.17 12.35 1.24
CA LYS A 101 -1.51 13.73 0.85
C LYS A 101 -2.28 14.50 1.93
N GLY A 102 -2.84 13.83 2.93
CA GLY A 102 -3.61 14.47 3.99
C GLY A 102 -5.01 14.90 3.54
N VAL A 103 -5.56 14.24 2.52
CA VAL A 103 -6.99 14.35 2.16
C VAL A 103 -7.85 13.93 3.35
N PHE A 104 -7.39 12.92 4.09
CA PHE A 104 -7.94 12.50 5.37
C PHE A 104 -6.82 12.11 6.34
N ASP A 105 -7.13 12.02 7.63
CA ASP A 105 -6.15 11.87 8.71
C ASP A 105 -6.11 10.46 9.31
N VAL A 106 -7.24 9.74 9.24
CA VAL A 106 -7.43 8.44 9.89
C VAL A 106 -7.85 7.37 8.89
N LEU A 107 -7.13 6.25 8.88
CA LEU A 107 -7.50 5.05 8.13
C LEU A 107 -7.91 3.94 9.09
N VAL A 108 -9.16 3.49 9.00
CA VAL A 108 -9.70 2.37 9.79
C VAL A 108 -9.75 1.12 8.91
N GLY A 109 -9.32 -0.03 9.41
CA GLY A 109 -9.46 -1.27 8.65
C GLY A 109 -9.27 -2.52 9.49
N VAL A 110 -9.61 -3.68 8.91
CA VAL A 110 -9.46 -4.96 9.59
C VAL A 110 -8.03 -5.46 9.45
N ASN A 111 -7.59 -5.62 8.20
CA ASN A 111 -6.24 -6.02 7.87
C ASN A 111 -5.56 -4.93 7.04
N LEU A 112 -4.86 -4.06 7.77
CA LEU A 112 -3.95 -3.08 7.17
C LEU A 112 -2.60 -3.73 6.80
N LEU A 113 -2.46 -5.05 6.89
CA LEU A 113 -1.24 -5.80 6.55
C LEU A 113 -1.37 -6.34 5.13
N ARG A 114 -1.08 -5.47 4.15
CA ARG A 114 -0.58 -5.93 2.84
C ARG A 114 0.73 -5.21 2.55
N GLU A 115 1.56 -5.85 1.75
CA GLU A 115 2.85 -5.33 1.29
C GLU A 115 2.66 -3.95 0.63
N GLY A 116 3.64 -3.05 0.78
CA GLY A 116 3.61 -1.73 0.13
C GLY A 116 3.11 -0.54 0.96
N LEU A 117 2.75 -0.71 2.23
CA LEU A 117 2.35 0.41 3.11
C LEU A 117 3.55 1.14 3.68
N ASP A 118 4.11 1.97 2.81
CA ASP A 118 5.13 3.03 2.88
C ASP A 118 4.79 4.35 3.61
N LEU A 119 4.44 4.42 4.91
CA LEU A 119 3.85 5.65 5.48
C LEU A 119 4.67 6.32 6.61
N PRO A 120 5.68 7.15 6.30
CA PRO A 120 6.37 7.96 7.30
C PRO A 120 5.45 8.92 8.07
N GLU A 121 4.33 9.32 7.47
CA GLU A 121 3.38 10.29 8.03
C GLU A 121 2.56 9.69 9.19
N VAL A 122 2.53 8.37 9.34
CA VAL A 122 1.81 7.67 10.42
C VAL A 122 2.62 7.69 11.71
N SER A 123 2.13 8.40 12.73
CA SER A 123 2.74 8.43 14.07
C SER A 123 1.95 7.65 15.11
N LEU A 124 0.70 7.25 14.81
CA LEU A 124 -0.13 6.46 15.73
C LEU A 124 -0.74 5.26 15.03
N VAL A 125 -0.58 4.09 15.65
CA VAL A 125 -1.31 2.87 15.31
C VAL A 125 -2.14 2.45 16.52
N ALA A 126 -3.47 2.43 16.38
CA ALA A 126 -4.37 1.94 17.40
C ALA A 126 -4.87 0.54 17.02
N ILE A 127 -4.79 -0.40 17.97
CA ILE A 127 -5.26 -1.77 17.80
C ILE A 127 -6.41 -1.97 18.78
N LEU A 128 -7.64 -2.00 18.26
CA LEU A 128 -8.83 -2.29 19.04
C LEU A 128 -8.95 -3.80 19.26
N ASP A 129 -9.46 -4.19 20.43
CA ASP A 129 -9.63 -5.60 20.82
C ASP A 129 -8.32 -6.39 20.66
N ALA A 130 -7.23 -5.83 21.21
CA ALA A 130 -5.90 -6.41 21.09
C ALA A 130 -5.76 -7.75 21.83
N ASP A 131 -6.60 -7.97 22.83
CA ASP A 131 -6.69 -9.19 23.65
C ASP A 131 -7.50 -10.32 23.02
N LYS A 132 -8.17 -10.09 21.89
CA LYS A 132 -8.96 -11.12 21.23
C LYS A 132 -8.08 -11.95 20.32
N GLU A 133 -7.73 -13.13 20.77
CA GLU A 133 -6.86 -14.04 20.03
C GLU A 133 -7.44 -14.45 18.68
N GLY A 134 -6.55 -14.82 17.76
CA GLY A 134 -6.88 -15.18 16.39
C GLY A 134 -5.83 -14.66 15.41
N PHE A 135 -6.05 -14.90 14.13
CA PHE A 135 -5.06 -14.57 13.08
C PHE A 135 -4.59 -13.10 13.14
N LEU A 136 -5.51 -12.15 13.29
CA LEU A 136 -5.24 -10.72 13.30
C LEU A 136 -4.59 -10.19 14.58
N ARG A 137 -4.52 -11.01 15.64
CA ARG A 137 -3.95 -10.66 16.95
C ARG A 137 -2.89 -11.66 17.42
N SER A 138 -2.41 -12.50 16.52
CA SER A 138 -1.22 -13.32 16.76
C SER A 138 0.00 -12.43 16.99
N GLU A 139 1.01 -12.96 17.68
CA GLU A 139 2.32 -12.32 17.88
C GLU A 139 2.86 -11.69 16.58
N ARG A 140 2.81 -12.42 15.46
CA ARG A 140 3.28 -11.95 14.16
C ARG A 140 2.46 -10.76 13.66
N SER A 141 1.14 -10.85 13.70
CA SER A 141 0.24 -9.80 13.25
C SER A 141 0.36 -8.52 14.09
N LEU A 142 0.47 -8.66 15.42
CA LEU A 142 0.68 -7.54 16.33
C LEU A 142 2.02 -6.85 16.06
N THR A 143 3.10 -7.62 15.92
CA THR A 143 4.44 -7.10 15.61
C THR A 143 4.47 -6.36 14.27
N GLN A 144 3.83 -6.91 13.23
CA GLN A 144 3.75 -6.25 11.92
C GLN A 144 2.90 -4.98 11.95
N THR A 145 1.80 -5.00 12.72
CA THR A 145 0.91 -3.84 12.88
C THR A 145 1.62 -2.72 13.64
N ALA A 146 2.31 -3.05 14.73
CA ALA A 146 3.14 -2.12 15.49
C ALA A 146 4.24 -1.50 14.59
N GLY A 147 4.89 -2.31 13.76
CA GLY A 147 5.91 -1.86 12.81
C GLY A 147 5.47 -0.76 11.83
N ARG A 148 4.15 -0.52 11.66
CA ARG A 148 3.64 0.58 10.82
C ARG A 148 3.91 1.96 11.42
N ALA A 149 4.06 2.07 12.74
CA ALA A 149 4.45 3.32 13.40
C ALA A 149 5.98 3.53 13.42
N ALA A 150 6.78 2.53 13.04
CA ALA A 150 8.25 2.56 13.18
C ALA A 150 8.98 3.46 12.16
N ARG A 151 8.22 4.16 11.30
CA ARG A 151 8.76 5.06 10.26
C ARG A 151 8.63 6.53 10.60
N ASN A 152 8.07 6.84 11.75
CA ASN A 152 7.87 8.19 12.25
C ASN A 152 8.64 8.37 13.57
N LEU A 153 9.24 9.55 13.77
CA LEU A 153 9.96 9.85 15.02
C LEU A 153 9.07 9.77 16.25
N ASN A 154 7.80 10.15 16.09
CA ASN A 154 6.77 10.14 17.13
C ASN A 154 5.95 8.85 17.12
N GLY A 155 6.47 7.77 16.52
CA GLY A 155 5.81 6.49 16.39
C GLY A 155 5.34 5.91 17.73
N LYS A 156 4.03 5.76 17.89
CA LYS A 156 3.36 5.18 19.05
C LYS A 156 2.34 4.14 18.61
N VAL A 157 2.19 3.08 19.42
CA VAL A 157 1.17 2.06 19.26
C VAL A 157 0.33 2.03 20.53
N ILE A 158 -1.00 2.00 20.38
CA ILE A 158 -1.93 1.82 21.50
C ILE A 158 -2.69 0.52 21.28
N MET A 159 -2.58 -0.41 22.22
CA MET A 159 -3.34 -1.65 22.26
C MET A 159 -4.47 -1.50 23.26
N TYR A 160 -5.71 -1.53 22.79
CA TYR A 160 -6.88 -1.53 23.68
C TYR A 160 -7.24 -2.97 24.04
N ALA A 161 -7.12 -3.31 25.32
CA ALA A 161 -7.23 -4.66 25.85
C ALA A 161 -7.47 -4.62 27.36
N ASP A 162 -8.30 -5.54 27.85
CA ASP A 162 -8.52 -5.71 29.30
C ASP A 162 -7.57 -6.75 29.91
N VAL A 163 -7.00 -7.64 29.09
CA VAL A 163 -6.04 -8.67 29.50
C VAL A 163 -4.86 -8.67 28.54
N ILE A 164 -3.64 -8.76 29.08
CA ILE A 164 -2.43 -8.94 28.26
C ILE A 164 -2.32 -10.43 27.90
N THR A 165 -2.61 -10.77 26.64
CA THR A 165 -2.44 -12.14 26.13
C THR A 165 -0.97 -12.48 25.91
N GLU A 166 -0.67 -13.77 25.74
CA GLU A 166 0.68 -14.23 25.43
C GLU A 166 1.20 -13.65 24.10
N SER A 167 0.33 -13.54 23.10
CA SER A 167 0.66 -12.91 21.81
C SER A 167 1.02 -11.43 21.98
N MET A 168 0.28 -10.70 22.82
CA MET A 168 0.58 -9.31 23.14
C MET A 168 1.91 -9.19 23.89
N ARG A 169 2.11 -10.01 24.92
CA ARG A 169 3.32 -10.01 25.74
C ARG A 169 4.57 -10.19 24.87
N LYS A 170 4.59 -11.23 24.03
CA LYS A 170 5.71 -11.50 23.12
C LYS A 170 5.95 -10.35 22.12
N ALA A 171 4.88 -9.80 21.54
CA ALA A 171 5.01 -8.68 20.60
C ALA A 171 5.56 -7.41 21.28
N ILE A 172 5.14 -7.13 22.52
CA ILE A 172 5.63 -6.00 23.33
C ILE A 172 7.10 -6.21 23.69
N GLU A 173 7.46 -7.39 24.19
CA GLU A 173 8.83 -7.75 24.56
C GLU A 173 9.78 -7.65 23.36
N GLU A 174 9.41 -8.21 22.20
CA GLU A 174 10.24 -8.13 20.99
C GLU A 174 10.40 -6.69 20.48
N THR A 175 9.34 -5.88 20.54
CA THR A 175 9.41 -4.46 20.13
C THR A 175 10.34 -3.69 21.06
N ASN A 176 10.25 -3.91 22.38
CA ASN A 176 11.11 -3.27 23.36
C ASN A 176 12.57 -3.72 23.23
N ARG A 177 12.83 -5.02 23.03
CA ARG A 177 14.17 -5.57 22.79
C ARG A 177 14.84 -4.92 21.58
N ARG A 178 14.10 -4.78 20.46
CA ARG A 178 14.59 -4.11 19.25
C ARG A 178 14.86 -2.64 19.49
N ARG A 179 13.94 -1.94 20.16
CA ARG A 179 14.06 -0.52 20.50
C ARG A 179 15.29 -0.24 21.36
N GLU A 180 15.54 -1.06 22.38
CA GLU A 180 16.71 -0.94 23.26
C GLU A 180 18.02 -1.14 22.50
N LYS A 181 18.09 -2.17 21.65
CA LYS A 181 19.27 -2.42 20.80
C LYS A 181 19.53 -1.26 19.81
N GLN A 182 18.47 -0.67 19.27
CA GLN A 182 18.58 0.50 18.38
C GLN A 182 19.03 1.76 19.14
N LEU A 183 18.50 2.01 20.32
CA LEU A 183 18.89 3.13 21.19
C LEU A 183 20.38 3.06 21.54
N LYS A 184 20.83 1.89 22.02
CA LYS A 184 22.23 1.64 22.36
C LYS A 184 23.14 1.84 21.15
N TYR A 185 22.77 1.29 20.00
CA TYR A 185 23.53 1.48 18.77
C TYR A 185 23.62 2.96 18.36
N ASN A 186 22.51 3.68 18.43
CA ASN A 186 22.48 5.11 18.09
C ASN A 186 23.36 5.94 19.02
N GLU A 187 23.35 5.65 20.32
CA GLU A 187 24.18 6.32 21.32
C GLU A 187 25.68 6.04 21.07
N GLU A 188 26.05 4.77 20.88
CA GLU A 188 27.43 4.36 20.60
C GLU A 188 28.01 4.98 19.32
N HIS A 189 27.17 5.25 18.32
CA HIS A 189 27.58 5.75 17.01
C HIS A 189 27.23 7.24 16.77
N GLY A 190 26.67 7.93 17.78
CA GLY A 190 26.28 9.34 17.66
C GLY A 190 25.17 9.60 16.62
N ILE A 191 24.31 8.63 16.36
CA ILE A 191 23.23 8.73 15.36
C ILE A 191 22.01 9.38 15.99
N THR A 192 21.60 10.52 15.45
CA THR A 192 20.31 11.14 15.80
C THR A 192 19.21 10.58 14.92
N PRO A 193 18.12 10.01 15.48
CA PRO A 193 17.00 9.51 14.68
C PRO A 193 16.45 10.58 13.75
N ALA A 194 16.36 10.26 12.46
CA ALA A 194 15.81 11.15 11.44
C ALA A 194 14.69 10.46 10.66
N GLN A 195 13.59 11.17 10.44
CA GLN A 195 12.51 10.68 9.58
C GLN A 195 12.87 10.91 8.11
N ILE A 196 12.68 9.88 7.28
CA ILE A 196 12.80 10.03 5.83
C ILE A 196 11.57 10.79 5.33
N VAL A 197 11.77 12.01 4.88
CA VAL A 197 10.75 12.76 4.13
C VAL A 197 10.82 12.30 2.69
N LYS A 198 9.97 11.35 2.31
CA LYS A 198 9.79 11.00 0.89
C LYS A 198 8.93 12.08 0.24
N ASN A 199 9.38 12.63 -0.88
CA ASN A 199 8.53 13.48 -1.71
C ASN A 199 7.22 12.74 -2.01
N ILE A 200 6.11 13.45 -1.89
CA ILE A 200 4.79 12.95 -2.26
C ILE A 200 4.71 12.98 -3.80
N SER A 201 5.60 12.26 -4.49
CA SER A 201 5.31 11.86 -5.86
C SER A 201 4.16 10.87 -5.77
N SER A 202 3.06 11.18 -6.46
CA SER A 202 1.90 10.29 -6.41
C SER A 202 2.36 8.91 -6.87
N LEU A 203 2.01 7.87 -6.12
CA LEU A 203 2.28 6.49 -6.55
C LEU A 203 1.60 6.18 -7.90
N LEU A 204 0.61 6.99 -8.27
CA LEU A 204 -0.09 6.97 -9.55
C LEU A 204 0.69 7.69 -10.66
N SER A 205 1.54 8.67 -10.33
CA SER A 205 2.38 9.37 -11.32
C SER A 205 3.42 8.44 -11.95
N HIS A 206 3.81 7.33 -11.33
CA HIS A 206 4.67 6.35 -12.02
C HIS A 206 3.95 5.48 -13.07
N LYS A 207 2.63 5.69 -13.29
CA LYS A 207 1.93 5.24 -14.50
C LYS A 207 1.76 6.33 -15.55
N GLU A 208 2.06 7.57 -15.20
CA GLU A 208 2.17 8.69 -16.14
C GLU A 208 3.66 9.02 -16.25
N VAL A 209 4.32 8.31 -17.16
CA VAL A 209 5.67 8.69 -17.61
C VAL A 209 5.71 10.21 -17.79
N ASP A 210 6.66 10.87 -17.12
CA ASP A 210 7.00 12.28 -17.30
C ASP A 210 7.07 12.60 -18.80
N LEU A 211 5.97 13.11 -19.33
CA LEU A 211 5.95 13.90 -20.55
C LEU A 211 6.00 15.35 -20.06
N PRO A 212 7.03 16.12 -20.45
CA PRO A 212 7.14 17.50 -20.00
C PRO A 212 5.86 18.28 -20.36
N GLU A 213 5.36 19.02 -19.37
CA GLU A 213 4.31 20.04 -19.51
C GLU A 213 4.75 21.03 -20.59
N ASN A 214 4.33 20.78 -21.85
CA ASN A 214 4.14 21.73 -22.96
C ASN A 214 4.14 21.02 -24.33
N ILE A 215 3.42 19.91 -24.47
CA ILE A 215 2.93 19.53 -25.81
C ILE A 215 1.49 19.07 -25.67
N TYR A 216 0.56 19.95 -26.05
CA TYR A 216 -0.74 19.52 -26.55
C TYR A 216 -0.47 18.70 -27.81
N VAL A 217 -0.09 17.44 -27.65
CA VAL A 217 -0.29 16.45 -28.72
C VAL A 217 -1.73 16.02 -28.49
N GLU A 218 -2.61 16.51 -29.37
CA GLU A 218 -3.89 15.85 -29.60
C GLU A 218 -3.66 14.35 -29.50
N ARG A 219 -4.57 13.63 -28.84
CA ARG A 219 -4.71 12.19 -29.10
C ARG A 219 -4.96 12.07 -30.60
N GLU A 220 -3.91 11.95 -31.39
CA GLU A 220 -3.97 11.22 -32.63
C GLU A 220 -4.37 9.82 -32.17
N GLU A 221 -5.68 9.56 -32.23
CA GLU A 221 -6.13 8.24 -32.56
C GLU A 221 -5.17 7.75 -33.63
N ILE A 222 -4.40 6.69 -33.35
CA ILE A 222 -3.65 6.00 -34.38
C ILE A 222 -4.74 5.37 -35.26
N THR A 223 -5.27 6.19 -36.16
CA THR A 223 -6.15 5.76 -37.19
C THR A 223 -5.27 4.95 -38.10
N VAL A 224 -5.56 3.66 -38.18
CA VAL A 224 -5.04 2.74 -39.22
C VAL A 224 -5.37 3.26 -40.64
N ALA A 225 -6.06 4.40 -40.76
CA ALA A 225 -6.27 5.20 -41.96
C ALA A 225 -4.99 5.87 -42.52
N ALA A 226 -3.83 5.81 -41.85
CA ALA A 226 -2.58 6.37 -42.38
C ALA A 226 -1.92 5.51 -43.49
N ASP A 227 -2.39 4.28 -43.73
CA ASP A 227 -1.99 3.51 -44.91
C ASP A 227 -3.01 3.76 -46.05
N PRO A 228 -2.61 4.41 -47.18
CA PRO A 228 -3.50 4.73 -48.29
C PRO A 228 -4.23 3.51 -48.88
N LEU A 229 -3.78 2.30 -48.57
CA LEU A 229 -4.34 1.03 -49.05
C LEU A 229 -5.34 0.37 -48.07
N ALA A 230 -5.37 0.78 -46.79
CA ALA A 230 -6.23 0.18 -45.75
C ALA A 230 -7.75 0.18 -46.06
N PRO A 231 -8.32 1.22 -46.73
CA PRO A 231 -9.73 1.20 -47.14
C PRO A 231 -10.04 0.08 -48.14
N TYR A 232 -9.07 -0.32 -48.96
CA TYR A 232 -9.25 -1.26 -50.08
C TYR A 232 -8.88 -2.71 -49.74
N MET A 233 -8.28 -2.98 -48.57
CA MET A 233 -7.89 -4.33 -48.16
C MET A 233 -9.11 -5.23 -47.90
N SER A 234 -9.03 -6.48 -48.35
CA SER A 234 -10.06 -7.47 -48.02
C SER A 234 -9.99 -7.87 -46.55
N ILE A 235 -11.08 -8.38 -45.98
CA ILE A 235 -11.10 -8.91 -44.59
C ILE A 235 -10.01 -9.98 -44.39
N ARG A 236 -9.74 -10.78 -45.43
CA ARG A 236 -8.68 -11.81 -45.41
C ARG A 236 -7.27 -11.21 -45.32
N ASP A 237 -7.04 -10.04 -45.91
CA ASP A 237 -5.74 -9.38 -45.85
C ASP A 237 -5.51 -8.69 -44.50
N ILE A 238 -6.58 -8.18 -43.88
CA ILE A 238 -6.55 -7.67 -42.50
C ILE A 238 -6.23 -8.80 -41.51
N ASP A 239 -6.81 -9.99 -41.70
CA ASP A 239 -6.49 -11.16 -40.87
C ASP A 239 -5.02 -11.57 -40.97
N ARG A 240 -4.42 -11.49 -42.17
CA ARG A 240 -2.99 -11.76 -42.37
C ARG A 240 -2.10 -10.72 -41.68
N MET A 241 -2.49 -9.45 -41.68
CA MET A 241 -1.74 -8.39 -41.00
C MET A 241 -1.81 -8.54 -39.48
N ILE A 242 -2.99 -8.84 -38.92
CA ILE A 242 -3.15 -9.11 -37.49
C ILE A 242 -2.24 -10.27 -37.05
N GLU A 243 -2.23 -11.36 -37.82
CA GLU A 243 -1.39 -12.53 -37.48
C GLU A 243 0.12 -12.22 -37.60
N LYS A 244 0.52 -11.39 -38.57
CA LYS A 244 1.91 -10.94 -38.72
C LYS A 244 2.35 -10.06 -37.54
N ILE A 245 1.51 -9.10 -37.14
CA ILE A 245 1.78 -8.19 -36.01
C ILE A 245 1.80 -8.98 -34.69
N ARG A 246 0.89 -9.93 -34.51
CA ARG A 246 0.86 -10.82 -33.34
C ARG A 246 2.18 -11.59 -33.18
N LYS A 247 2.69 -12.19 -34.26
CA LYS A 247 3.97 -12.91 -34.23
C LYS A 247 5.15 -11.99 -33.90
N ALA A 248 5.18 -10.78 -34.44
CA ALA A 248 6.20 -9.79 -34.11
C ALA A 248 6.12 -9.36 -32.65
N MET A 249 4.92 -9.20 -32.10
CA MET A 249 4.69 -8.84 -30.70
C MET A 249 5.16 -9.96 -29.74
N GLU A 250 4.84 -11.22 -30.06
CA GLU A 250 5.29 -12.38 -29.28
C GLU A 250 6.82 -12.52 -29.30
N GLU A 251 7.47 -12.23 -30.43
CA GLU A 251 8.93 -12.22 -30.56
C GLU A 251 9.57 -11.09 -29.75
N ALA A 252 9.02 -9.87 -29.81
CA ALA A 252 9.47 -8.73 -29.00
C ALA A 252 9.36 -9.02 -27.49
N ALA A 253 8.27 -9.65 -27.06
CA ALA A 253 8.08 -10.09 -25.67
C ALA A 253 9.11 -11.16 -25.26
N ARG A 254 9.48 -12.07 -26.19
CA ARG A 254 10.47 -13.13 -25.95
C ARG A 254 11.88 -12.59 -25.74
N VAL A 255 12.23 -11.50 -26.42
CA VAL A 255 13.53 -10.80 -26.25
C VAL A 255 13.50 -9.72 -25.17
N LEU A 256 12.41 -9.64 -24.38
CA LEU A 256 12.20 -8.68 -23.28
C LEU A 256 12.12 -7.21 -23.74
N ASP A 257 11.81 -6.96 -25.02
CA ASP A 257 11.55 -5.61 -25.55
C ASP A 257 10.06 -5.26 -25.38
N PHE A 258 9.71 -4.88 -24.14
CA PHE A 258 8.32 -4.59 -23.76
C PHE A 258 7.77 -3.31 -24.40
N SER A 259 8.64 -2.37 -24.78
CA SER A 259 8.23 -1.12 -25.45
C SER A 259 7.74 -1.42 -26.87
N GLU A 260 8.48 -2.23 -27.61
CA GLU A 260 8.08 -2.64 -28.96
C GLU A 260 6.87 -3.57 -28.94
N ALA A 261 6.78 -4.48 -27.94
CA ALA A 261 5.61 -5.32 -27.75
C ALA A 261 4.33 -4.49 -27.48
N ALA A 262 4.44 -3.40 -26.70
CA ALA A 262 3.32 -2.50 -26.45
C ALA A 262 2.88 -1.75 -27.73
N ARG A 263 3.83 -1.27 -28.54
CA ARG A 263 3.55 -0.60 -29.83
C ARG A 263 2.81 -1.54 -30.79
N LEU A 264 3.29 -2.77 -30.94
CA LEU A 264 2.69 -3.78 -31.81
C LEU A 264 1.30 -4.23 -31.34
N ARG A 265 1.08 -4.29 -30.01
CA ARG A 265 -0.26 -4.55 -29.44
C ARG A 265 -1.25 -3.46 -29.85
N ASP A 266 -0.87 -2.20 -29.72
CA ASP A 266 -1.75 -1.08 -30.02
C ASP A 266 -2.05 -0.99 -31.52
N GLU A 267 -1.07 -1.29 -32.38
CA GLU A 267 -1.26 -1.45 -33.83
C GLU A 267 -2.24 -2.60 -34.15
N MET A 268 -2.09 -3.76 -33.50
CA MET A 268 -2.98 -4.91 -33.68
C MET A 268 -4.43 -4.57 -33.30
N TYR A 269 -4.65 -3.82 -32.23
CA TYR A 269 -5.98 -3.36 -31.84
C TYR A 269 -6.62 -2.44 -32.89
N GLY A 270 -5.82 -1.56 -33.51
CA GLY A 270 -6.27 -0.75 -34.63
C GLY A 270 -6.79 -1.59 -35.80
N TRP A 271 -6.05 -2.63 -36.19
CA TRP A 271 -6.46 -3.55 -37.26
C TRP A 271 -7.71 -4.38 -36.90
N MET A 272 -7.85 -4.80 -35.64
CA MET A 272 -9.05 -5.50 -35.15
C MET A 272 -10.29 -4.60 -35.22
N LYS A 273 -10.16 -3.32 -34.83
CA LYS A 273 -11.26 -2.34 -34.92
C LYS A 273 -11.68 -2.12 -36.38
N LEU A 274 -10.72 -1.98 -37.30
CA LEU A 274 -11.00 -1.85 -38.73
C LEU A 274 -11.71 -3.10 -39.31
N LYS A 275 -11.33 -4.30 -38.85
CA LYS A 275 -12.00 -5.56 -39.21
C LYS A 275 -13.45 -5.57 -38.75
N GLU A 276 -13.72 -5.18 -37.50
CA GLU A 276 -15.08 -5.11 -36.95
C GLU A 276 -15.95 -4.11 -37.71
N GLU A 277 -15.42 -2.94 -38.05
CA GLU A 277 -16.13 -1.92 -38.84
C GLU A 277 -16.49 -2.43 -40.25
N LYS A 278 -15.58 -3.14 -40.91
CA LYS A 278 -15.84 -3.77 -42.22
C LYS A 278 -16.84 -4.92 -42.14
N GLN A 279 -16.85 -5.69 -41.05
CA GLN A 279 -17.84 -6.75 -40.82
C GLN A 279 -19.24 -6.18 -40.55
N LYS A 280 -19.34 -5.07 -39.80
CA LYS A 280 -20.61 -4.38 -39.52
C LYS A 280 -21.22 -3.77 -40.79
N LYS A 281 -20.41 -3.24 -41.72
CA LYS A 281 -20.88 -2.70 -43.01
C LYS A 281 -21.35 -3.77 -44.03
N LYS A 282 -21.10 -5.06 -43.75
CA LYS A 282 -21.43 -6.17 -44.66
C LYS A 282 -22.69 -6.96 -44.21
N ARG A 283 -23.24 -6.64 -43.04
CA ARG A 283 -24.54 -7.11 -42.53
C ARG A 283 -25.61 -6.07 -42.85
#